data_AF-A0A537AG34-F1
#
_entry.id   AF-A0A537AG34-F1
#
_cell.length_a   1.000
_cell.length_b   1.000
_cell.length_c   1.000
_cell.angle_alpha   90.00
_cell.angle_beta   90.00
_cell.angle_gamma   90.00
#
_symmetry.space_group_name_H-M   'P 1'
#
loop_
_entity.id
_entity.type
_entity.pdbx_description
1 polymer ?
#
loop_
_entity_poly.entity_id
_entity_poly.type
_entity_poly.pdbx_seq_one_letter_code
_entity_poly.pdbx_strand_id
1 'polypeptide(L)' 'MARILTTVVGSYPLPEWLSRAPSEQALVDATRVVIATQESAGIDVVCDGELYRFDVNHPETNGMIEYFVRP' A
#
# COMPACT_ATOMS: atom_id res chain seq x y z
N MET A 1 2.01 -22.29 -24.00
CA MET A 1 2.20 -20.82 -23.89
C MET A 1 2.58 -20.49 -22.45
N ALA A 2 3.44 -19.50 -22.24
CA ALA A 2 3.73 -18.99 -20.90
C ALA A 2 2.49 -18.24 -20.35
N ARG A 3 2.20 -18.42 -19.07
CA ARG A 3 1.12 -17.71 -18.37
C ARG A 3 1.53 -16.26 -18.11
N ILE A 4 0.62 -15.30 -18.33
CA ILE A 4 0.82 -13.90 -17.93
C ILE A 4 0.71 -13.79 -16.40
N LEU A 5 1.67 -13.12 -15.76
CA LEU A 5 1.68 -12.87 -14.32
C LEU A 5 1.18 -11.46 -14.02
N THR A 6 0.44 -11.33 -12.92
CA THR A 6 -0.19 -10.11 -12.43
C THR A 6 0.64 -9.47 -11.31
N THR A 7 0.63 -8.14 -11.25
CA THR A 7 1.25 -7.35 -10.18
C THR A 7 0.56 -5.98 -10.07
N VAL A 8 0.95 -5.19 -9.08
CA VAL A 8 0.48 -3.81 -8.86
C VAL A 8 1.60 -2.82 -9.16
N VAL A 9 1.24 -1.55 -9.39
CA VAL A 9 2.22 -0.47 -9.61
C VAL A 9 3.04 -0.18 -8.34
N GLY A 10 2.42 -0.29 -7.17
CA GLY A 10 3.10 -0.15 -5.88
C GLY A 10 2.18 0.37 -4.78
N SER A 11 1.95 1.68 -4.78
CA SER A 11 1.28 2.41 -3.70
C SER A 11 -0.13 1.90 -3.35
N TYR A 12 -0.43 1.79 -2.05
CA TYR A 12 -1.75 1.44 -1.51
C TYR A 12 -2.36 2.57 -0.67
N PRO A 13 -3.69 2.67 -0.57
CA PRO A 13 -4.33 3.62 0.34
C PRO A 13 -3.88 3.43 1.78
N LEU A 14 -3.56 4.53 2.45
CA LEU A 14 -3.16 4.52 3.86
C LEU A 14 -4.36 4.14 4.75
N PRO A 15 -4.28 3.08 5.56
CA PRO A 15 -5.37 2.72 6.47
C PRO A 15 -5.64 3.82 7.49
N GLU A 16 -6.92 4.12 7.76
CA GLU A 16 -7.32 5.19 8.68
C GLU A 16 -6.76 4.99 10.11
N TRP A 17 -6.65 3.75 10.56
CA TRP A 17 -6.10 3.45 11.88
C TRP A 17 -4.58 3.69 11.95
N LEU A 18 -3.84 3.56 10.84
CA LEU A 18 -2.42 3.89 10.78
C LEU A 18 -2.22 5.40 10.85
N SER A 19 -3.06 6.19 10.17
CA SER A 19 -2.98 7.66 10.23
C SER A 19 -3.37 8.23 11.59
N ARG A 20 -4.32 7.58 12.29
CA ARG A 20 -4.79 8.00 13.63
C ARG A 20 -3.83 7.64 14.77
N ALA A 21 -3.09 6.53 14.66
CA ALA A 21 -2.21 6.03 15.72
C ALA A 21 -0.91 5.44 15.15
N PRO A 22 -0.01 6.28 14.60
CA PRO A 22 1.21 5.80 13.95
C PRO A 22 2.18 5.20 14.97
N SER A 23 2.71 4.03 14.63
CA SER A 23 3.81 3.36 15.33
C SER A 23 4.50 2.40 14.36
N GLU A 24 5.71 1.97 14.69
CA GLU A 24 6.42 0.94 13.90
C GLU A 24 5.59 -0.34 13.79
N GLN A 25 4.94 -0.76 14.88
CA GLN A 25 4.05 -1.92 14.90
C GLN A 25 2.83 -1.71 13.99
N ALA A 26 2.19 -0.54 14.05
CA ALA A 26 1.04 -0.22 13.19
C ALA A 26 1.43 -0.21 11.70
N LEU A 27 2.64 0.27 11.36
CA LEU A 27 3.15 0.22 10.00
C LEU A 27 3.34 -1.22 9.51
N VAL A 28 3.99 -2.07 10.33
CA VAL A 28 4.15 -3.50 10.03
C VAL A 28 2.80 -4.19 9.82
N ASP A 29 1.83 -3.91 10.69
CA ASP A 29 0.49 -4.48 10.57
C ASP A 29 -0.24 -3.99 9.32
N ALA A 30 -0.02 -2.74 8.91
CA ALA A 30 -0.65 -2.17 7.73
C ALA A 30 -0.06 -2.81 6.45
N THR A 31 1.26 -2.99 6.40
CA THR A 31 1.94 -3.71 5.32
C THR A 31 1.46 -5.16 5.23
N ARG A 32 1.24 -5.84 6.36
CA ARG A 32 0.66 -7.20 6.37
C ARG A 32 -0.73 -7.23 5.77
N VAL A 33 -1.58 -6.26 6.10
CA VAL A 33 -2.93 -6.15 5.51
C VAL A 33 -2.86 -5.96 3.99
N VAL A 34 -1.95 -5.13 3.49
CA VAL A 34 -1.75 -4.90 2.05
C VAL A 34 -1.30 -6.17 1.34
N ILE A 35 -0.33 -6.90 1.89
CA ILE A 35 0.16 -8.16 1.33
C ILE A 35 -0.95 -9.21 1.34
N ALA A 36 -1.61 -9.42 2.48
CA ALA A 36 -2.69 -10.40 2.61
C ALA A 36 -3.87 -10.12 1.67
N THR A 37 -4.16 -8.84 1.40
CA THR A 37 -5.19 -8.43 0.44
C THR A 37 -4.81 -8.85 -0.98
N GLN A 38 -3.56 -8.61 -1.40
CA GLN A 38 -3.07 -9.00 -2.73
C GLN A 38 -3.00 -10.53 -2.89
N GLU A 39 -2.53 -11.24 -1.88
CA GLU A 39 -2.51 -12.71 -1.85
C GLU A 39 -3.92 -13.28 -1.98
N SER A 40 -4.88 -12.74 -1.22
CA SER A 40 -6.29 -13.14 -1.29
C SER A 40 -6.94 -12.82 -2.64
N ALA A 41 -6.46 -11.78 -3.34
CA ALA A 41 -6.88 -11.41 -4.68
C ALA A 41 -6.18 -12.24 -5.79
N GLY A 42 -5.20 -13.09 -5.45
CA GLY A 42 -4.48 -13.92 -6.40
C GLY A 42 -3.42 -13.17 -7.23
N ILE A 43 -2.87 -12.07 -6.73
CA ILE A 43 -1.77 -11.34 -7.37
C ILE A 43 -0.50 -12.20 -7.35
N ASP A 44 0.15 -12.35 -8.51
CA ASP A 44 1.31 -13.24 -8.65
C ASP A 44 2.60 -12.66 -8.04
N VAL A 45 2.80 -11.34 -8.15
CA VAL A 45 3.92 -10.62 -7.52
C VAL A 45 3.38 -9.46 -6.70
N VAL A 46 3.43 -9.59 -5.38
CA VAL A 46 2.89 -8.61 -4.42
C VAL A 46 3.87 -7.46 -4.13
N CYS A 47 3.35 -6.35 -3.63
CA CYS A 47 4.10 -5.18 -3.16
C CYS A 47 3.72 -4.82 -1.71
N ASP A 48 4.57 -4.10 -0.99
CA ASP A 48 4.35 -3.65 0.39
C ASP A 48 3.41 -2.44 0.51
N GLY A 49 2.99 -1.85 -0.61
CA GLY A 49 2.06 -0.73 -0.64
C GLY A 49 2.71 0.63 -0.40
N GLU A 50 4.03 0.70 -0.25
CA GLU A 50 4.79 1.94 -0.01
C GLU A 50 4.35 2.73 1.24
N LEU A 51 3.74 2.07 2.23
CA LEU A 51 3.13 2.74 3.39
C LEU A 51 4.12 3.52 4.27
N TYR A 52 5.40 3.13 4.24
CA TYR A 52 6.48 3.80 4.97
C TYR A 52 6.90 5.14 4.34
N ARG A 53 6.48 5.41 3.09
CA ARG A 53 6.73 6.68 2.40
C ARG A 53 5.81 7.79 2.88
N PHE A 54 4.78 7.47 3.67
CA PHE A 54 3.85 8.48 4.16
C PHE A 54 4.52 9.36 5.23
N ASP A 55 4.78 10.62 4.88
CA ASP A 55 5.21 11.65 5.81
C ASP A 55 4.16 12.76 5.87
N VAL A 56 3.61 12.98 7.06
CA VAL A 56 2.66 14.09 7.32
C VAL A 56 3.34 15.46 7.15
N ASN A 57 4.65 15.54 7.37
CA ASN A 57 5.42 16.77 7.29
C ASN A 57 5.97 17.06 5.89
N HIS A 58 5.91 16.10 4.96
CA HIS A 58 6.35 16.23 3.56
C HIS A 58 5.29 15.65 2.61
N PRO A 59 4.09 16.26 2.54
CA PRO A 59 2.96 15.76 1.76
C PRO A 59 3.28 15.58 0.27
N GLU A 60 4.18 16.37 -0.28
CA GLU A 60 4.65 16.29 -1.66
C GLU A 60 5.40 14.99 -2.00
N THR A 61 5.88 14.27 -0.98
CA THR A 61 6.56 12.98 -1.15
C THR A 61 5.61 11.77 -1.08
N ASN A 62 4.36 12.00 -0.67
CA ASN A 62 3.28 11.00 -0.60
C ASN A 62 2.64 10.69 -1.98
N GLY A 63 3.17 11.31 -3.05
CA GLY A 63 2.58 11.34 -4.38
C GLY A 63 2.65 10.02 -5.16
N MET A 64 1.53 9.28 -5.12
CA MET A 64 0.84 8.59 -6.24
C MET A 64 -0.60 8.20 -5.83
N ILE A 65 -0.90 8.11 -4.53
CA ILE A 65 -2.20 7.68 -3.97
C ILE A 65 -3.37 8.61 -4.33
N GLU A 66 -3.17 9.93 -4.23
CA GLU A 66 -4.24 10.92 -4.41
C GLU A 66 -4.80 10.97 -5.83
N TYR A 67 -4.01 10.52 -6.81
CA TYR A 67 -4.41 10.45 -8.21
C TYR A 67 -5.43 9.33 -8.48
N PHE A 68 -5.36 8.22 -7.74
CA PHE A 68 -6.19 7.02 -7.99
C PHE A 68 -7.40 6.88 -7.06
N VAL A 69 -7.54 7.75 -6.05
CA VAL A 69 -8.67 7.72 -5.09
C VAL A 69 -9.77 8.75 -5.40
N ARG A 70 -9.64 9.51 -6.48
CA ARG A 70 -10.71 10.41 -6.97
C ARG A 70 -11.58 9.68 -8.01
N PRO A 71 -12.92 9.84 -7.96
CA PRO A 71 -13.85 9.23 -8.93
C PRO A 71 -13.55 9.62 -10.38
#